data_AF-I4CPM0-F1
#
_entry.id   AF-I4CPM0-F1
#
_cell.length_a   1.000
_cell.length_b   1.000
_cell.length_c   1.000
_cell.angle_alpha   90.00
_cell.angle_beta   90.00
_cell.angle_gamma   90.00
#
_symmetry.space_group_name_H-M   'P 1'
#
loop_
_entity.id
_entity.type
_entity.pdbx_description
1 polymer ?
#
loop_
_entity_poly.entity_id
_entity_poly.type
_entity_poly.pdbx_seq_one_letter_code
_entity_poly.pdbx_strand_id
1 'polypeptide(L)'
;MNATLNPRQQAQLAFVASGAELQVGQPQDCPLPLATLVATDGSEPYVSRTLSGGLTAHVYRIEAAGRSWTLKRARERCLVQNADGQTSFLNEVQRRANLRALKARPELAEPLAGIVDTCYASFRHGVLLSPWIDGKVVGDWDETRLADLFDCVITLASAGLFEWDLCPGNVLDDGRIRLFDFGYLYRFDPLREFNSDGLACPGFHPVERFETRQFFAWLLGQEALGSARALAAFRLEKAIALDRYRSWRAELARRGASPAVLERLDRLIDSWRTALAGSAEALYLREAWRSHRLDLADDLDGQTCTPQTLQRLAWLRETVGARHADLLAADALAHERAPQRGALLDELRRAEAQAIGWQVPRG
;
A
#
# COMPACT_ATOMS: atom_id res chain seq x y z
N MET A 1 26.23 4.57 6.63
CA MET A 1 26.25 3.23 7.29
C MET A 1 25.81 2.22 6.24
N ASN A 2 26.64 1.23 5.91
CA ASN A 2 26.22 0.15 5.00
C ASN A 2 25.11 -0.63 5.72
N ALA A 3 23.86 -0.40 5.35
CA ALA A 3 22.76 -1.22 5.82
C ALA A 3 23.02 -2.65 5.35
N THR A 4 23.20 -3.57 6.29
CA THR A 4 23.29 -5.00 5.98
C THR A 4 22.01 -5.38 5.23
N LEU A 5 22.14 -5.76 3.97
CA LEU A 5 21.00 -6.14 3.12
C LEU A 5 20.24 -7.28 3.79
N ASN A 6 18.91 -7.17 3.84
CA ASN A 6 18.09 -8.24 4.40
C ASN A 6 18.12 -9.48 3.47
N PRO A 7 17.77 -10.69 3.96
CA PRO A 7 17.82 -11.91 3.16
C PRO A 7 17.02 -11.85 1.85
N ARG A 8 15.90 -11.11 1.84
CA ARG A 8 15.08 -10.87 0.64
C ARG A 8 15.89 -10.11 -0.44
N GLN A 9 16.50 -8.99 -0.06
CA GLN A 9 17.31 -8.17 -0.96
C GLN A 9 18.51 -8.96 -1.50
N GLN A 10 19.15 -9.78 -0.66
CA GLN A 10 20.24 -10.66 -1.10
C GLN A 10 19.77 -11.67 -2.15
N ALA A 11 18.63 -12.32 -1.93
CA ALA A 11 18.05 -13.27 -2.89
C ALA A 11 17.65 -12.60 -4.21
N GLN A 12 17.10 -11.38 -4.16
CA GLN A 12 16.75 -10.60 -5.35
C GLN A 12 18.01 -10.22 -6.14
N LEU A 13 19.05 -9.71 -5.48
CA LEU A 13 20.32 -9.36 -6.13
C LEU A 13 21.02 -10.60 -6.72
N ALA A 14 20.98 -11.74 -6.03
CA ALA A 14 21.50 -13.00 -6.54
C ALA A 14 20.76 -13.45 -7.81
N PHE A 15 19.43 -13.32 -7.84
CA PHE A 15 18.64 -13.59 -9.04
C PHE A 15 19.02 -12.66 -10.19
N VAL A 16 19.14 -11.35 -9.94
CA VAL A 16 19.57 -10.38 -10.96
C VAL A 16 20.94 -10.79 -11.53
N ALA A 17 21.91 -11.08 -10.67
CA ALA A 17 23.27 -11.48 -11.03
C ALA A 17 23.34 -12.82 -11.79
N SER A 18 22.40 -13.74 -11.53
CA SER A 18 22.39 -15.06 -12.18
C SER A 18 22.14 -15.04 -13.69
N GLY A 19 21.66 -13.92 -14.25
CA GLY A 19 21.23 -13.86 -15.66
C GLY A 19 19.93 -14.59 -15.96
N ALA A 20 19.32 -15.30 -14.99
CA ALA A 20 18.08 -16.04 -15.19
C ALA A 20 16.91 -15.14 -15.62
N GLU A 21 16.02 -15.68 -16.44
CA GLU A 21 14.76 -15.06 -16.84
C GLU A 21 13.64 -15.47 -15.88
N LEU A 22 12.72 -14.53 -15.63
CA LEU A 22 11.44 -14.81 -15.00
C LEU A 22 10.32 -14.32 -15.92
N GLN A 23 9.51 -15.26 -16.37
CA GLN A 23 8.40 -15.00 -17.28
C GLN A 23 7.07 -15.41 -16.65
N VAL A 24 6.04 -14.61 -16.90
CA VAL A 24 4.63 -14.91 -16.59
C VAL A 24 3.84 -14.86 -17.88
N GLY A 25 3.06 -15.92 -18.15
CA GLY A 25 2.34 -16.04 -19.42
C GLY A 25 3.25 -16.40 -20.58
N GLN A 26 2.73 -16.28 -21.79
CA GLN A 26 3.45 -16.61 -23.01
C GLN A 26 3.47 -15.43 -23.99
N PRO A 27 4.56 -15.21 -24.74
CA PRO A 27 4.65 -14.10 -25.69
C PRO A 27 3.55 -14.14 -26.76
N GLN A 28 3.08 -15.32 -27.16
CA GLN A 28 1.98 -15.48 -28.12
C GLN A 28 0.61 -15.01 -27.60
N ASP A 29 0.46 -14.86 -26.29
CA ASP A 29 -0.78 -14.35 -25.69
C ASP A 29 -0.84 -12.81 -25.75
N CYS A 30 0.27 -12.16 -26.09
CA CYS A 30 0.34 -10.71 -26.23
C CYS A 30 -0.41 -10.23 -27.47
N PRO A 31 -1.07 -9.05 -27.41
CA PRO A 31 -1.80 -8.48 -28.53
C PRO A 31 -0.88 -7.84 -29.59
N LEU A 32 0.41 -7.66 -29.27
CA LEU A 32 1.47 -7.20 -30.17
C LEU A 32 2.72 -8.08 -29.99
N PRO A 33 3.60 -8.18 -31.00
CA PRO A 33 4.86 -8.90 -30.87
C PRO A 33 5.71 -8.39 -29.71
N LEU A 34 6.41 -9.28 -29.00
CA LEU A 34 7.24 -8.92 -27.85
C LEU A 34 8.28 -7.84 -28.19
N ALA A 35 8.95 -7.96 -29.34
CA ALA A 35 9.93 -6.97 -29.79
C ALA A 35 9.31 -5.56 -29.93
N THR A 36 8.04 -5.48 -30.36
CA THR A 36 7.29 -4.22 -30.43
C THR A 36 7.03 -3.66 -29.04
N LEU A 37 6.57 -4.48 -28.09
CA LEU A 37 6.30 -4.06 -26.71
C LEU A 37 7.56 -3.55 -26.00
N VAL A 38 8.71 -4.17 -26.26
CA VAL A 38 10.00 -3.74 -25.68
C VAL A 38 10.44 -2.39 -26.27
N ALA A 39 10.25 -2.21 -27.58
CA ALA A 39 10.64 -0.99 -28.28
C ALA A 39 9.73 0.21 -27.98
N THR A 40 8.48 -0.01 -27.52
CA THR A 40 7.46 1.03 -27.31
C THR A 40 7.97 2.22 -26.51
N ASP A 41 8.06 3.40 -27.13
CA ASP A 41 8.53 4.63 -26.48
C ASP A 41 7.43 5.66 -26.19
N GLY A 42 6.25 5.48 -26.79
CA GLY A 42 5.08 6.33 -26.62
C GLY A 42 4.74 7.19 -27.84
N SER A 43 5.59 7.19 -28.87
CA SER A 43 5.36 7.90 -30.14
C SER A 43 4.49 7.10 -31.12
N GLU A 44 4.26 5.82 -30.83
CA GLU A 44 3.63 4.91 -31.77
C GLU A 44 2.11 5.13 -31.87
N PRO A 45 1.49 4.92 -33.05
CA PRO A 45 0.05 5.13 -33.25
C PRO A 45 -0.86 4.26 -32.37
N TYR A 46 -0.35 3.11 -31.91
CA TYR A 46 -1.09 2.21 -31.01
C TYR A 46 -1.02 2.64 -29.54
N VAL A 47 -0.24 3.67 -29.20
CA VAL A 47 -0.17 4.22 -27.85
C VAL A 47 -1.20 5.35 -27.73
N SER A 48 -2.24 5.13 -26.92
CA SER A 48 -3.30 6.12 -26.70
C SER A 48 -3.01 7.06 -25.52
N ARG A 49 -2.13 6.66 -24.60
CA ARG A 49 -1.74 7.49 -23.44
C ARG A 49 -0.36 7.11 -22.90
N THR A 50 0.41 8.13 -22.52
CA THR A 50 1.65 7.96 -21.75
C THR A 50 1.44 8.49 -20.33
N LEU A 51 1.80 7.69 -19.32
CA LEU A 51 1.78 8.07 -17.91
C LEU A 51 3.22 8.28 -17.44
N SER A 52 3.63 9.55 -17.30
CA SER A 52 5.01 9.97 -17.03
C SER A 52 5.45 9.91 -15.56
N GLY A 53 4.59 9.41 -14.66
CA GLY A 53 4.81 9.47 -13.20
C GLY A 53 5.62 8.32 -12.57
N GLY A 54 5.96 7.27 -13.32
CA GLY A 54 6.64 6.10 -12.75
C GLY A 54 8.14 6.32 -12.49
N LEU A 55 8.59 6.14 -11.24
CA LEU A 55 10.02 6.23 -10.85
C LEU A 55 10.86 5.06 -11.38
N THR A 56 10.22 3.90 -11.58
CA THR A 56 10.91 2.65 -11.92
C THR A 56 10.60 2.17 -13.34
N ALA A 57 9.51 2.65 -13.93
CA ALA A 57 9.02 2.22 -15.24
C ALA A 57 8.32 3.36 -16.00
N HIS A 58 8.31 3.23 -17.33
CA HIS A 58 7.38 3.93 -18.20
C HIS A 58 6.07 3.14 -18.25
N VAL A 59 4.94 3.84 -18.20
CA VAL A 59 3.62 3.20 -18.29
C VAL A 59 2.84 3.80 -19.45
N TYR A 60 2.36 2.93 -20.33
CA TYR A 60 1.61 3.29 -21.54
C TYR A 60 0.25 2.61 -21.53
N ARG A 61 -0.77 3.30 -22.03
CA ARG A 61 -2.00 2.68 -22.52
C ARG A 61 -1.80 2.38 -24.01
N ILE A 62 -1.93 1.11 -24.39
CA ILE A 62 -1.85 0.68 -25.78
C ILE A 62 -3.19 0.10 -26.25
N GLU A 63 -3.53 0.34 -27.50
CA GLU A 63 -4.74 -0.19 -28.15
C GLU A 63 -4.34 -1.29 -29.14
N ALA A 64 -4.72 -2.53 -28.83
CA ALA A 64 -4.35 -3.68 -29.65
C ALA A 64 -5.38 -4.82 -29.50
N ALA A 65 -5.61 -5.54 -30.60
CA ALA A 65 -6.63 -6.60 -30.68
C ALA A 65 -8.03 -6.16 -30.20
N GLY A 66 -8.41 -4.91 -30.49
CA GLY A 66 -9.72 -4.35 -30.13
C GLY A 66 -9.94 -4.07 -28.64
N ARG A 67 -8.85 -4.01 -27.84
CA ARG A 67 -8.88 -3.76 -26.40
C ARG A 67 -7.77 -2.80 -25.99
N SER A 68 -7.95 -2.15 -24.85
CA SER A 68 -6.93 -1.34 -24.20
C SER A 68 -6.11 -2.16 -23.22
N TRP A 69 -4.80 -1.92 -23.18
CA TRP A 69 -3.85 -2.61 -22.31
C TRP A 69 -2.96 -1.60 -21.60
N THR A 70 -2.49 -1.98 -20.41
CA THR A 70 -1.42 -1.28 -19.70
C THR A 70 -0.11 -1.98 -19.99
N LEU A 71 0.82 -1.29 -20.65
CA LEU A 71 2.20 -1.71 -20.82
C LEU A 71 3.09 -0.96 -19.84
N LYS A 72 3.68 -1.67 -18.89
CA LYS A 72 4.72 -1.16 -17.99
C LYS A 72 6.08 -1.63 -18.50
N ARG A 73 6.93 -0.70 -18.93
CA ARG A 73 8.29 -0.96 -19.39
C ARG A 73 9.30 -0.46 -18.36
N ALA A 74 10.16 -1.34 -17.87
CA ALA A 74 11.23 -0.97 -16.95
C ALA A 74 12.11 0.12 -17.58
N ARG A 75 12.51 1.11 -16.77
CA ARG A 75 13.48 2.13 -17.22
C ARG A 75 14.85 1.50 -17.41
N GLU A 76 15.61 1.99 -18.38
CA GLU A 76 17.02 1.61 -18.57
C GLU A 76 17.86 1.98 -17.34
N ARG A 77 17.47 3.06 -16.64
CA ARG A 77 18.00 3.46 -15.35
C ARG A 77 16.86 3.69 -14.36
N CYS A 78 16.76 2.84 -13.34
CA CYS A 78 15.83 3.06 -12.24
C CYS A 78 16.19 4.37 -11.51
N LEU A 79 15.19 5.23 -11.26
CA LEU A 79 15.42 6.50 -10.57
C LEU A 79 15.58 6.31 -9.06
N VAL A 80 15.09 5.19 -8.52
CA VAL A 80 15.23 4.83 -7.10
C VAL A 80 16.56 4.08 -6.90
N GLN A 81 17.45 4.66 -6.09
CA GLN A 81 18.83 4.18 -5.95
C GLN A 81 19.03 3.12 -4.86
N ASN A 82 18.05 2.91 -3.97
CA ASN A 82 18.14 1.88 -2.94
C ASN A 82 17.92 0.47 -3.52
N ALA A 83 18.32 -0.57 -2.77
CA ALA A 83 18.25 -1.95 -3.24
C ALA A 83 16.82 -2.41 -3.58
N ASP A 84 15.82 -1.97 -2.82
CA ASP A 84 14.41 -2.30 -3.09
C ASP A 84 13.91 -1.63 -4.37
N GLY A 85 14.33 -0.39 -4.64
CA GLY A 85 14.04 0.33 -5.88
C GLY A 85 14.68 -0.32 -7.10
N GLN A 86 15.94 -0.72 -7.02
CA GLN A 86 16.65 -1.41 -8.10
C GLN A 86 16.06 -2.79 -8.41
N THR A 87 15.48 -3.46 -7.40
CA THR A 87 14.87 -4.79 -7.54
C THR A 87 13.35 -4.76 -7.66
N SER A 88 12.73 -3.59 -7.64
CA SER A 88 11.27 -3.39 -7.65
C SER A 88 10.59 -4.05 -8.84
N PHE A 89 11.16 -3.91 -10.05
CA PHE A 89 10.60 -4.54 -11.25
C PHE A 89 10.69 -6.07 -11.18
N LEU A 90 11.82 -6.62 -10.72
CA LEU A 90 11.94 -8.06 -10.46
C LEU A 90 10.89 -8.52 -9.44
N ASN A 91 10.72 -7.78 -8.35
CA ASN A 91 9.74 -8.11 -7.34
C ASN A 91 8.32 -8.10 -7.94
N GLU A 92 7.98 -7.08 -8.73
CA GLU A 92 6.68 -7.03 -9.38
C GLU A 92 6.45 -8.25 -10.28
N VAL A 93 7.41 -8.65 -11.13
CA VAL A 93 7.26 -9.85 -11.97
C VAL A 93 7.08 -11.13 -11.12
N GLN A 94 7.86 -11.26 -10.03
CA GLN A 94 7.69 -12.38 -9.07
C GLN A 94 6.31 -12.38 -8.43
N ARG A 95 5.79 -11.20 -8.07
CA ARG A 95 4.49 -11.05 -7.45
C ARG A 95 3.35 -11.33 -8.42
N ARG A 96 3.47 -10.89 -9.67
CA ARG A 96 2.52 -11.23 -10.75
C ARG A 96 2.45 -12.74 -10.97
N ALA A 97 3.59 -13.45 -10.90
CA ALA A 97 3.62 -14.91 -10.95
C ALA A 97 2.88 -15.55 -9.76
N ASN A 98 3.12 -15.04 -8.53
CA ASN A 98 2.43 -15.53 -7.33
C ASN A 98 0.92 -15.28 -7.39
N LEU A 99 0.50 -14.08 -7.81
CA LEU A 99 -0.90 -13.70 -7.94
C LEU A 99 -1.61 -14.55 -8.99
N ARG A 100 -0.98 -14.82 -10.15
CA ARG A 100 -1.54 -15.74 -11.16
C ARG A 100 -1.76 -17.14 -10.59
N ALA A 101 -0.81 -17.65 -9.81
CA ALA A 101 -0.96 -18.96 -9.16
C ALA A 101 -2.07 -18.97 -8.10
N LEU A 102 -2.23 -17.89 -7.32
CA LEU A 102 -3.31 -17.76 -6.36
C LEU A 102 -4.67 -17.66 -7.03
N LYS A 103 -4.82 -16.83 -8.07
CA LYS A 103 -6.08 -16.66 -8.82
C LYS A 103 -6.50 -17.92 -9.59
N ALA A 104 -5.57 -18.83 -9.88
CA ALA A 104 -5.89 -20.13 -10.46
C ALA A 104 -6.60 -21.08 -9.48
N ARG A 105 -6.60 -20.78 -8.17
CA ARG A 105 -7.33 -21.52 -7.16
C ARG A 105 -8.79 -21.04 -7.11
N PRO A 106 -9.79 -21.90 -7.38
CA PRO A 106 -11.19 -21.47 -7.50
C PRO A 106 -11.72 -20.71 -6.28
N GLU A 107 -11.30 -21.10 -5.08
CA GLU A 107 -11.71 -20.48 -3.82
C GLU A 107 -11.11 -19.08 -3.60
N LEU A 108 -10.05 -18.72 -4.33
CA LEU A 108 -9.40 -17.41 -4.25
C LEU A 108 -9.66 -16.53 -5.47
N ALA A 109 -10.26 -17.07 -6.53
CA ALA A 109 -10.46 -16.34 -7.79
C ALA A 109 -11.33 -15.08 -7.59
N GLU A 110 -12.48 -15.22 -6.92
CA GLU A 110 -13.40 -14.09 -6.68
C GLU A 110 -12.88 -13.11 -5.61
N PRO A 111 -12.39 -13.55 -4.44
CA PRO A 111 -11.79 -12.63 -3.46
C PRO A 111 -10.60 -11.83 -4.00
N LEU A 112 -9.87 -12.36 -4.99
CA LEU A 112 -8.76 -11.68 -5.65
C LEU A 112 -9.15 -11.07 -7.01
N ALA A 113 -10.44 -10.97 -7.34
CA ALA A 113 -10.90 -10.34 -8.58
C ALA A 113 -10.59 -8.84 -8.62
N GLY A 114 -10.43 -8.19 -7.46
CA GLY A 114 -9.95 -6.83 -7.33
C GLY A 114 -8.48 -6.63 -7.73
N ILE A 115 -7.73 -7.71 -7.98
CA ILE A 115 -6.32 -7.62 -8.41
C ILE A 115 -6.24 -7.70 -9.92
N VAL A 116 -5.56 -6.72 -10.53
CA VAL A 116 -5.36 -6.69 -11.98
C VAL A 116 -4.68 -7.97 -12.49
N ASP A 117 -5.20 -8.49 -13.60
CA ASP A 117 -4.62 -9.67 -14.25
C ASP A 117 -3.28 -9.41 -14.91
N THR A 118 -2.53 -10.47 -15.14
CA THR A 118 -1.27 -10.43 -15.90
C THR A 118 -1.41 -11.24 -17.16
N CYS A 119 -1.39 -10.57 -18.30
CA CYS A 119 -1.33 -11.25 -19.60
C CYS A 119 0.09 -11.79 -19.81
N TYR A 120 1.08 -10.91 -19.73
CA TYR A 120 2.47 -11.26 -19.92
C TYR A 120 3.37 -10.43 -19.01
N ALA A 121 4.46 -11.01 -18.52
CA ALA A 121 5.55 -10.28 -17.91
C ALA A 121 6.87 -10.98 -18.18
N SER A 122 7.94 -10.21 -18.40
CA SER A 122 9.29 -10.72 -18.55
C SER A 122 10.27 -9.79 -17.86
N PHE A 123 11.08 -10.37 -16.98
CA PHE A 123 12.08 -9.62 -16.24
C PHE A 123 13.20 -9.11 -17.15
N ARG A 124 13.80 -9.97 -18.01
CA ARG A 124 14.95 -9.55 -18.83
C ARG A 124 14.56 -8.67 -20.00
N HIS A 125 13.36 -8.85 -20.54
CA HIS A 125 12.83 -7.94 -21.56
C HIS A 125 12.28 -6.63 -20.97
N GLY A 126 12.17 -6.54 -19.63
CA GLY A 126 11.75 -5.30 -18.97
C GLY A 126 10.30 -4.92 -19.26
N VAL A 127 9.41 -5.88 -19.53
CA VAL A 127 8.01 -5.59 -19.91
C VAL A 127 7.02 -6.32 -19.02
N LEU A 128 5.92 -5.64 -18.73
CA LEU A 128 4.75 -6.18 -18.05
C LEU A 128 3.50 -5.66 -18.75
N LEU A 129 2.60 -6.57 -19.07
CA LEU A 129 1.36 -6.30 -19.77
C LEU A 129 0.17 -6.81 -18.97
N SER A 130 -0.77 -5.92 -18.71
CA SER A 130 -2.06 -6.23 -18.08
C SER A 130 -3.21 -5.58 -18.85
N PRO A 131 -4.44 -6.08 -18.70
CA PRO A 131 -5.62 -5.35 -19.16
C PRO A 131 -5.63 -3.92 -18.60
N TRP A 132 -6.08 -2.97 -19.41
CA TRP A 132 -6.29 -1.60 -18.93
C TRP A 132 -7.43 -1.57 -17.91
N ILE A 133 -7.22 -0.88 -16.79
CA ILE A 133 -8.28 -0.65 -15.80
C ILE A 133 -8.98 0.64 -16.18
N ASP A 134 -10.25 0.55 -16.59
CA ASP A 134 -11.08 1.72 -16.88
C ASP A 134 -11.73 2.28 -15.60
N GLY A 135 -10.87 2.56 -14.62
CA GLY A 135 -11.25 3.02 -13.29
C GLY A 135 -10.79 4.44 -13.00
N LYS A 136 -11.36 5.03 -11.94
CA LYS A 136 -11.00 6.37 -11.45
C LYS A 136 -10.29 6.27 -10.11
N VAL A 137 -9.54 7.31 -9.76
CA VAL A 137 -9.00 7.43 -8.40
C VAL A 137 -10.16 7.43 -7.41
N VAL A 138 -10.00 6.68 -6.32
CA VAL A 138 -11.04 6.54 -5.29
C VAL A 138 -11.22 7.88 -4.58
N GLY A 139 -12.39 8.51 -4.76
CA GLY A 139 -12.71 9.80 -4.15
C GLY A 139 -13.43 9.72 -2.80
N ASP A 140 -14.02 8.56 -2.48
CA ASP A 140 -14.81 8.34 -1.28
C ASP A 140 -14.69 6.88 -0.80
N TRP A 141 -14.87 6.66 0.51
CA TRP A 141 -14.75 5.35 1.16
C TRP A 141 -16.07 5.00 1.86
N ASP A 142 -17.00 4.46 1.07
CA ASP A 142 -18.26 3.90 1.58
C ASP A 142 -18.09 2.43 1.99
N GLU A 143 -19.17 1.85 2.52
CA GLU A 143 -19.20 0.47 2.99
C GLU A 143 -18.77 -0.54 1.92
N THR A 144 -19.25 -0.38 0.68
CA THR A 144 -18.94 -1.27 -0.44
C THR A 144 -17.45 -1.24 -0.77
N ARG A 145 -16.86 -0.04 -0.91
CA ARG A 145 -15.43 0.10 -1.25
C ARG A 145 -14.51 -0.40 -0.14
N LEU A 146 -14.86 -0.12 1.11
CA LEU A 146 -14.12 -0.61 2.28
C LEU A 146 -14.17 -2.13 2.36
N ALA A 147 -15.35 -2.74 2.17
CA ALA A 147 -15.50 -4.19 2.16
C ALA A 147 -14.69 -4.83 1.02
N ASP A 148 -14.82 -4.31 -0.21
CA ASP A 148 -14.07 -4.81 -1.37
C ASP A 148 -12.55 -4.74 -1.15
N LEU A 149 -12.04 -3.61 -0.64
CA LEU A 149 -10.62 -3.45 -0.33
C LEU A 149 -10.17 -4.44 0.74
N PHE A 150 -10.91 -4.54 1.85
CA PHE A 150 -10.54 -5.37 2.99
C PHE A 150 -10.58 -6.85 2.66
N ASP A 151 -11.60 -7.30 1.93
CA ASP A 151 -11.68 -8.68 1.46
C ASP A 151 -10.47 -9.02 0.57
N CYS A 152 -10.05 -8.11 -0.31
CA CYS A 152 -8.88 -8.29 -1.16
C CYS A 152 -7.56 -8.35 -0.35
N VAL A 153 -7.26 -7.33 0.47
CA VAL A 153 -5.96 -7.23 1.17
C VAL A 153 -5.82 -8.26 2.30
N ILE A 154 -6.92 -8.66 2.95
CA ILE A 154 -6.92 -9.74 3.94
C ILE A 154 -6.76 -11.10 3.26
N THR A 155 -7.33 -11.30 2.07
CA THR A 155 -7.10 -12.52 1.30
C THR A 155 -5.63 -12.64 0.89
N LEU A 156 -5.02 -11.54 0.43
CA LEU A 156 -3.58 -11.50 0.17
C LEU A 156 -2.76 -11.86 1.40
N ALA A 157 -3.03 -11.20 2.54
CA ALA A 157 -2.32 -11.46 3.78
C ALA A 157 -2.49 -12.93 4.23
N SER A 158 -3.70 -13.48 4.13
CA SER A 158 -3.99 -14.89 4.41
C SER A 158 -3.22 -15.85 3.51
N ALA A 159 -2.92 -15.45 2.28
CA ALA A 159 -2.13 -16.22 1.32
C ALA A 159 -0.61 -16.02 1.48
N GLY A 160 -0.17 -15.22 2.46
CA GLY A 160 1.25 -14.95 2.73
C GLY A 160 1.85 -13.87 1.82
N LEU A 161 1.03 -12.91 1.39
CA LEU A 161 1.45 -11.72 0.64
C LEU A 161 1.00 -10.45 1.38
N PHE A 162 1.92 -9.55 1.67
CA PHE A 162 1.64 -8.31 2.39
C PHE A 162 1.97 -7.09 1.53
N GLU A 163 0.96 -6.26 1.25
CA GLU A 163 1.09 -5.03 0.46
C GLU A 163 1.53 -3.87 1.34
N TRP A 164 2.60 -3.20 0.97
CA TRP A 164 3.17 -2.08 1.73
C TRP A 164 2.79 -0.71 1.16
N ASP A 165 2.42 -0.63 -0.12
CA ASP A 165 2.19 0.64 -0.82
C ASP A 165 0.75 0.78 -1.34
N LEU A 166 -0.22 0.74 -0.41
CA LEU A 166 -1.64 1.04 -0.67
C LEU A 166 -1.91 2.56 -0.81
N CYS A 167 -1.10 3.26 -1.60
CA CYS A 167 -1.29 4.69 -1.85
C CYS A 167 -2.39 4.94 -2.91
N PRO A 168 -2.94 6.16 -2.99
CA PRO A 168 -3.94 6.54 -4.01
C PRO A 168 -3.52 6.31 -5.46
N GLY A 169 -2.21 6.27 -5.73
CA GLY A 169 -1.67 5.99 -7.06
C GLY A 169 -1.82 4.54 -7.51
N ASN A 170 -2.07 3.61 -6.57
CA ASN A 170 -2.08 2.16 -6.79
C ASN A 170 -3.49 1.53 -6.61
N VAL A 171 -4.51 2.38 -6.41
CA VAL A 171 -5.90 1.95 -6.18
C VAL A 171 -6.84 2.73 -7.10
N LEU A 172 -7.62 2.00 -7.90
CA LEU A 172 -8.65 2.56 -8.77
C LEU A 172 -10.02 1.94 -8.42
N ASP A 173 -11.09 2.62 -8.82
CA ASP A 173 -12.47 2.15 -8.73
C ASP A 173 -13.10 2.17 -10.13
N ASP A 174 -13.46 0.98 -10.63
CA ASP A 174 -14.20 0.77 -11.90
C ASP A 174 -15.65 0.29 -11.66
N GLY A 175 -16.17 0.50 -10.45
CA GLY A 175 -17.34 -0.18 -9.90
C GLY A 175 -16.95 -1.27 -8.87
N ARG A 176 -15.67 -1.64 -8.83
CA ARG A 176 -15.01 -2.39 -7.75
C ARG A 176 -13.63 -1.81 -7.49
N ILE A 177 -13.09 -2.06 -6.30
CA ILE A 177 -11.71 -1.71 -6.00
C ILE A 177 -10.75 -2.55 -6.85
N ARG A 178 -9.82 -1.85 -7.51
CA ARG A 178 -8.75 -2.42 -8.34
C ARG A 178 -7.39 -2.07 -7.78
N LEU A 179 -6.63 -3.09 -7.41
CA LEU A 179 -5.23 -2.99 -6.99
C LEU A 179 -4.30 -3.32 -8.15
N PHE A 180 -3.23 -2.53 -8.28
CA PHE A 180 -2.16 -2.71 -9.25
C PHE A 180 -0.85 -2.16 -8.68
N ASP A 181 0.25 -2.40 -9.39
CA ASP A 181 1.62 -2.06 -8.98
C ASP A 181 2.08 -2.78 -7.69
N PHE A 182 2.56 -4.01 -7.87
CA PHE A 182 2.95 -4.90 -6.76
C PHE A 182 4.47 -4.86 -6.48
N GLY A 183 5.11 -3.73 -6.77
CA GLY A 183 6.54 -3.52 -6.56
C GLY A 183 6.97 -3.68 -5.10
N TYR A 184 6.07 -3.40 -4.16
CA TYR A 184 6.28 -3.51 -2.71
C TYR A 184 5.43 -4.59 -2.03
N LEU A 185 4.89 -5.54 -2.80
CA LEU A 185 4.22 -6.72 -2.27
C LEU A 185 5.27 -7.78 -1.88
N TYR A 186 5.26 -8.22 -0.62
CA TYR A 186 6.27 -9.15 -0.10
C TYR A 186 5.67 -10.41 0.51
N ARG A 187 6.43 -11.51 0.41
CA ARG A 187 6.04 -12.80 0.97
C ARG A 187 6.33 -12.89 2.46
N PHE A 188 5.49 -13.63 3.16
CA PHE A 188 5.67 -14.01 4.57
C PHE A 188 4.90 -15.30 4.88
N ASP A 189 5.15 -15.91 6.04
CA ASP A 189 4.35 -17.03 6.54
C ASP A 189 3.23 -16.50 7.46
N PRO A 190 1.96 -16.46 7.01
CA PRO A 190 0.86 -15.90 7.79
C PRO A 190 0.47 -16.76 8.99
N LEU A 191 1.02 -17.97 9.12
CA LEU A 191 0.80 -18.83 10.28
C LEU A 191 1.86 -18.60 11.37
N ARG A 192 2.99 -17.96 11.04
CA ARG A 192 4.14 -17.81 11.95
C ARG A 192 4.59 -16.37 12.14
N GLU A 193 4.23 -15.48 11.22
CA GLU A 193 4.72 -14.11 11.13
C GLU A 193 3.57 -13.11 11.06
N PHE A 194 3.85 -11.87 11.42
CA PHE A 194 2.87 -10.78 11.45
C PHE A 194 2.65 -10.13 10.08
N ASN A 195 3.72 -10.05 9.30
CA ASN A 195 3.83 -9.53 7.94
C ASN A 195 5.23 -9.93 7.41
N SER A 196 5.69 -9.33 6.31
CA SER A 196 7.01 -9.65 5.72
C SER A 196 8.23 -9.21 6.54
N ASP A 197 8.06 -8.47 7.63
CA ASP A 197 9.12 -8.18 8.61
C ASP A 197 9.14 -9.21 9.76
N GLY A 198 8.46 -10.35 9.59
CA GLY A 198 8.44 -11.44 10.56
C GLY A 198 7.60 -11.09 11.79
N LEU A 199 8.16 -11.32 12.98
CA LEU A 199 7.53 -10.98 14.26
C LEU A 199 8.02 -9.62 14.82
N ALA A 200 9.03 -9.01 14.20
CA ALA A 200 9.72 -7.84 14.74
C ALA A 200 8.92 -6.53 14.56
N CYS A 201 8.04 -6.47 13.57
CA CYS A 201 7.23 -5.29 13.28
C CYS A 201 5.72 -5.59 13.41
N PRO A 202 5.20 -5.80 14.65
CA PRO A 202 3.79 -6.09 14.89
C PRO A 202 2.86 -4.90 14.62
N GLY A 203 3.38 -3.72 14.28
CA GLY A 203 2.56 -2.56 13.97
C GLY A 203 1.71 -2.81 12.73
N PHE A 204 2.38 -3.01 11.59
CA PHE A 204 1.69 -2.99 10.30
C PHE A 204 0.86 -4.24 10.04
N HIS A 205 -0.45 -4.04 9.92
CA HIS A 205 -1.44 -5.00 9.43
C HIS A 205 -2.13 -4.44 8.19
N PRO A 206 -2.87 -5.24 7.40
CA PRO A 206 -3.39 -4.79 6.10
C PRO A 206 -4.25 -3.51 6.16
N VAL A 207 -5.07 -3.38 7.20
CA VAL A 207 -5.94 -2.21 7.42
C VAL A 207 -5.12 -0.97 7.82
N GLU A 208 -4.13 -1.11 8.73
CA GLU A 208 -3.22 -0.01 9.09
C GLU A 208 -2.44 0.49 7.86
N ARG A 209 -2.08 -0.40 6.92
CA ARG A 209 -1.39 0.03 5.69
C ARG A 209 -2.26 0.92 4.80
N PHE A 210 -3.51 0.51 4.58
CA PHE A 210 -4.50 1.38 3.93
C PHE A 210 -4.68 2.70 4.68
N GLU A 211 -4.75 2.66 6.01
CA GLU A 211 -4.94 3.84 6.84
C GLU A 211 -3.81 4.85 6.75
N THR A 212 -2.58 4.37 6.89
CA THR A 212 -1.36 5.17 6.82
C THR A 212 -1.21 5.84 5.46
N ARG A 213 -1.35 5.07 4.38
CA ARG A 213 -1.05 5.51 3.02
C ARG A 213 -2.20 6.27 2.33
N GLN A 214 -3.43 6.15 2.82
CA GLN A 214 -4.59 6.66 2.09
C GLN A 214 -5.74 7.17 2.98
N PHE A 215 -6.26 6.37 3.90
CA PHE A 215 -7.53 6.68 4.57
C PHE A 215 -7.48 7.94 5.45
N PHE A 216 -6.45 8.07 6.30
CA PHE A 216 -6.35 9.26 7.17
C PHE A 216 -6.06 10.52 6.39
N ALA A 217 -5.38 10.39 5.25
CA ALA A 217 -5.17 11.48 4.31
C ALA A 217 -6.51 11.96 3.71
N TRP A 218 -7.42 11.04 3.39
CA TRP A 218 -8.80 11.35 2.97
C TRP A 218 -9.64 11.92 4.13
N LEU A 219 -9.47 11.41 5.35
CA LEU A 219 -10.19 11.88 6.54
C LEU A 219 -9.89 13.35 6.87
N LEU A 220 -8.69 13.88 6.56
CA LEU A 220 -8.41 15.32 6.68
C LEU A 220 -9.42 16.17 5.88
N GLY A 221 -9.80 15.70 4.69
CA GLY A 221 -10.83 16.35 3.88
C GLY A 221 -12.22 16.23 4.50
N GLN A 222 -12.52 15.12 5.19
CA GLN A 222 -13.79 14.94 5.90
C GLN A 222 -13.86 15.81 7.16
N GLU A 223 -12.75 15.96 7.89
CA GLU A 223 -12.66 16.81 9.08
C GLU A 223 -12.89 18.28 8.72
N ALA A 224 -12.36 18.75 7.58
CA ALA A 224 -12.61 20.09 7.07
C ALA A 224 -14.10 20.36 6.79
N LEU A 225 -14.88 19.32 6.53
CA LEU A 225 -16.34 19.37 6.37
C LEU A 225 -17.10 19.17 7.70
N GLY A 226 -16.39 18.74 8.76
CA GLY A 226 -16.90 18.57 10.12
C GLY A 226 -16.33 17.34 10.81
N SER A 227 -15.79 17.49 12.03
CA SER A 227 -15.17 16.40 12.79
C SER A 227 -16.10 15.20 13.02
N ALA A 228 -17.40 15.43 13.19
CA ALA A 228 -18.38 14.35 13.32
C ALA A 228 -18.46 13.46 12.07
N ARG A 229 -18.23 14.04 10.88
CA ARG A 229 -18.23 13.31 9.60
C ARG A 229 -17.01 12.40 9.49
N ALA A 230 -15.83 12.91 9.81
CA ALA A 230 -14.61 12.10 9.85
C ALA A 230 -14.71 10.96 10.87
N LEU A 231 -15.23 11.24 12.07
CA LEU A 231 -15.44 10.22 13.09
C LEU A 231 -16.47 9.17 12.66
N ALA A 232 -17.55 9.57 11.98
CA ALA A 232 -18.53 8.62 11.45
C ALA A 232 -17.93 7.70 10.37
N ALA A 233 -17.15 8.25 9.45
CA ALA A 233 -16.45 7.46 8.43
C ALA A 233 -15.42 6.50 9.05
N PHE A 234 -14.67 6.96 10.07
CA PHE A 234 -13.76 6.12 10.82
C PHE A 234 -14.49 4.98 11.55
N ARG A 235 -15.63 5.27 12.19
CA ARG A 235 -16.45 4.23 12.85
C ARG A 235 -16.95 3.18 11.85
N LEU A 236 -17.35 3.60 10.66
CA LEU A 236 -17.78 2.70 9.59
C LEU A 236 -16.63 1.77 9.17
N GLU A 237 -15.46 2.33 8.87
CA GLU A 237 -14.26 1.57 8.53
C GLU A 237 -13.93 0.55 9.61
N LYS A 238 -13.89 0.96 10.89
CA LYS A 238 -13.59 0.04 12.01
C LYS A 238 -14.61 -1.05 12.20
N ALA A 239 -15.89 -0.78 11.96
CA ALA A 239 -16.92 -1.81 12.03
C ALA A 239 -16.67 -2.90 10.97
N ILE A 240 -16.37 -2.49 9.74
CA ILE A 240 -16.07 -3.41 8.64
C ILE A 240 -14.77 -4.17 8.91
N ALA A 241 -13.71 -3.48 9.36
CA ALA A 241 -12.44 -4.11 9.72
C ALA A 241 -12.61 -5.15 10.83
N LEU A 242 -13.38 -4.84 11.88
CA LEU A 242 -13.65 -5.74 13.00
C LEU A 242 -14.28 -7.05 12.53
N ASP A 243 -15.30 -6.98 11.68
CA ASP A 243 -15.98 -8.16 11.19
C ASP A 243 -15.08 -9.02 10.30
N ARG A 244 -14.28 -8.40 9.43
CA ARG A 244 -13.32 -9.13 8.58
C ARG A 244 -12.16 -9.72 9.37
N TYR A 245 -11.66 -9.04 10.39
CA TYR A 245 -10.57 -9.56 11.22
C TYR A 245 -11.02 -10.73 12.08
N ARG A 246 -12.27 -10.77 12.56
CA ARG A 246 -12.83 -11.95 13.24
C ARG A 246 -12.82 -13.17 12.32
N SER A 247 -13.30 -13.01 11.08
CA SER A 247 -13.27 -14.09 10.08
C SER A 247 -11.84 -14.51 9.75
N TRP A 248 -10.93 -13.54 9.55
CA TRP A 248 -9.52 -13.81 9.27
C TRP A 248 -8.83 -14.56 10.41
N ARG A 249 -9.03 -14.13 11.65
CA ARG A 249 -8.51 -14.77 12.86
C ARG A 249 -9.02 -16.21 12.98
N ALA A 250 -10.31 -16.44 12.74
CA ALA A 250 -10.88 -17.79 12.75
C ALA A 250 -10.24 -18.67 11.67
N GLU A 251 -10.06 -18.14 10.46
CA GLU A 251 -9.42 -18.85 9.36
C GLU A 251 -7.97 -19.27 9.68
N LEU A 252 -7.16 -18.33 10.17
CA LEU A 252 -5.78 -18.63 10.54
C LEU A 252 -5.70 -19.66 11.67
N ALA A 253 -6.62 -19.61 12.64
CA ALA A 253 -6.69 -20.61 13.70
C ALA A 253 -6.98 -22.01 13.14
N ARG A 254 -7.94 -22.15 12.20
CA ARG A 254 -8.23 -23.45 11.54
C ARG A 254 -7.04 -23.98 10.77
N ARG A 255 -6.21 -23.10 10.20
CA ARG A 255 -4.98 -23.44 9.48
C ARG A 255 -3.78 -23.70 10.38
N GLY A 256 -3.94 -23.63 11.70
CA GLY A 256 -2.86 -23.92 12.65
C GLY A 256 -1.87 -22.77 12.84
N ALA A 257 -2.33 -21.51 12.75
CA ALA A 257 -1.52 -20.36 13.07
C ALA A 257 -1.01 -20.41 14.53
N SER A 258 0.19 -19.88 14.72
CA SER A 258 0.86 -19.83 16.01
C SER A 258 0.11 -18.96 17.02
N PRO A 259 0.27 -19.21 18.33
CA PRO A 259 -0.35 -18.38 19.38
C PRO A 259 -0.04 -16.90 19.23
N ALA A 260 1.22 -16.54 18.90
CA ALA A 260 1.63 -15.15 18.74
C ALA A 260 0.80 -14.40 17.67
N VAL A 261 0.54 -15.04 16.52
CA VAL A 261 -0.27 -14.47 15.43
C VAL A 261 -1.72 -14.29 15.88
N LEU A 262 -2.31 -15.31 16.51
CA LEU A 262 -3.70 -15.28 16.96
C LEU A 262 -3.90 -14.23 18.06
N GLU A 263 -3.01 -14.16 19.05
CA GLU A 263 -3.05 -13.17 20.12
C GLU A 263 -2.92 -11.73 19.62
N ARG A 264 -2.11 -11.50 18.57
CA ARG A 264 -2.03 -10.17 17.94
C ARG A 264 -3.37 -9.77 17.33
N LEU A 265 -4.01 -10.68 16.59
CA LEU A 265 -5.32 -10.41 16.00
C LEU A 265 -6.39 -10.22 17.06
N ASP A 266 -6.37 -11.02 18.13
CA ASP A 266 -7.30 -10.88 19.26
C ASP A 266 -7.16 -9.50 19.92
N ARG A 267 -5.94 -9.01 20.13
CA ARG A 267 -5.71 -7.64 20.66
C ARG A 267 -6.27 -6.54 19.74
N LEU A 268 -6.11 -6.66 18.43
CA LEU A 268 -6.65 -5.69 17.47
C LEU A 268 -8.19 -5.71 17.49
N ILE A 269 -8.78 -6.90 17.42
CA ILE A 269 -10.23 -7.13 17.48
C ILE A 269 -10.82 -6.56 18.77
N ASP A 270 -10.17 -6.83 19.91
CA ASP A 270 -10.64 -6.37 21.22
C ASP A 270 -10.52 -4.85 21.36
N SER A 271 -9.43 -4.27 20.87
CA SER A 271 -9.25 -2.81 20.82
C SER A 271 -10.36 -2.13 20.04
N TRP A 272 -10.64 -2.58 18.81
CA TRP A 272 -11.69 -2.01 17.97
C TRP A 272 -13.09 -2.22 18.54
N ARG A 273 -13.38 -3.44 19.02
CA ARG A 273 -14.67 -3.74 19.67
C ARG A 273 -14.92 -2.81 20.87
N THR A 274 -13.91 -2.63 21.72
CA THR A 274 -14.02 -1.79 22.91
C THR A 274 -14.22 -0.32 22.53
N ALA A 275 -13.45 0.18 21.55
CA ALA A 275 -13.56 1.55 21.09
C ALA A 275 -14.92 1.85 20.43
N LEU A 276 -15.43 0.94 19.60
CA LEU A 276 -16.72 1.11 18.92
C LEU A 276 -17.90 1.11 19.91
N ALA A 277 -17.81 0.32 20.98
CA ALA A 277 -18.79 0.29 22.08
C ALA A 277 -18.63 1.47 23.06
N GLY A 278 -17.42 2.03 23.18
CA GLY A 278 -17.08 3.15 24.04
C GLY A 278 -16.70 4.39 23.23
N SER A 279 -15.49 4.92 23.50
CA SER A 279 -14.97 6.12 22.84
C SER A 279 -14.19 5.78 21.57
N ALA A 280 -14.88 5.82 20.42
CA ALA A 280 -14.23 5.73 19.12
C ALA A 280 -13.32 6.94 18.85
N GLU A 281 -13.56 8.07 19.51
CA GLU A 281 -12.73 9.27 19.37
C GLU A 281 -11.33 9.08 19.95
N ALA A 282 -11.20 8.40 21.10
CA ALA A 282 -9.89 8.08 21.65
C ALA A 282 -9.10 7.16 20.71
N LEU A 283 -9.76 6.15 20.12
CA LEU A 283 -9.14 5.30 19.11
C LEU A 283 -8.75 6.09 17.85
N TYR A 284 -9.65 6.97 17.38
CA TYR A 284 -9.39 7.86 16.25
C TYR A 284 -8.12 8.69 16.48
N LEU A 285 -8.01 9.36 17.63
CA LEU A 285 -6.82 10.16 17.94
C LEU A 285 -5.54 9.34 17.93
N ARG A 286 -5.56 8.14 18.52
CA ARG A 286 -4.40 7.25 18.58
C ARG A 286 -3.94 6.80 17.19
N GLU A 287 -4.87 6.35 16.37
CA GLU A 287 -4.55 5.83 15.04
C GLU A 287 -4.29 6.95 14.02
N ALA A 288 -4.99 8.09 14.12
CA ALA A 288 -4.70 9.29 13.33
C ALA A 288 -3.31 9.82 13.62
N TRP A 289 -2.95 9.97 14.91
CA TRP A 289 -1.62 10.39 15.32
C TRP A 289 -0.56 9.47 14.72
N ARG A 290 -0.70 8.17 14.94
CA ARG A 290 0.21 7.15 14.42
C ARG A 290 0.31 7.20 12.90
N SER A 291 -0.81 7.25 12.19
CA SER A 291 -0.86 7.30 10.73
C SER A 291 -0.16 8.54 10.16
N HIS A 292 -0.47 9.73 10.69
CA HIS A 292 0.15 10.97 10.24
C HIS A 292 1.65 11.02 10.56
N ARG A 293 2.09 10.48 11.71
CA ARG A 293 3.51 10.41 12.07
C ARG A 293 4.30 9.47 11.17
N LEU A 294 3.75 8.29 10.86
CA LEU A 294 4.41 7.31 10.01
C LEU A 294 4.55 7.80 8.57
N ASP A 295 3.48 8.33 7.98
CA ASP A 295 3.53 8.83 6.60
C ASP A 295 4.44 10.07 6.48
N LEU A 296 4.44 10.95 7.51
CA LEU A 296 5.39 12.07 7.58
C LEU A 296 6.84 11.59 7.64
N ALA A 297 7.13 10.55 8.43
CA ALA A 297 8.48 9.99 8.51
C ALA A 297 8.92 9.43 7.16
N ASP A 298 8.04 8.67 6.48
CA ASP A 298 8.31 8.12 5.15
C ASP A 298 8.58 9.23 4.11
N ASP A 299 7.77 10.30 4.09
CA ASP A 299 7.94 11.43 3.16
C ASP A 299 9.25 12.21 3.41
N LEU A 300 9.62 12.41 4.68
CA LEU A 300 10.85 13.10 5.06
C LEU A 300 12.09 12.24 4.75
N ASP A 301 12.08 10.96 5.09
CA ASP A 301 13.18 10.05 4.80
C ASP A 301 13.39 9.89 3.29
N GLY A 302 12.29 9.86 2.52
CA GLY A 302 12.29 9.82 1.06
C GLY A 302 12.65 11.15 0.38
N GLN A 303 12.61 12.27 1.10
CA GLN A 303 12.75 13.62 0.54
C GLN A 303 11.75 13.91 -0.59
N THR A 304 10.54 13.36 -0.47
CA THR A 304 9.47 13.46 -1.47
C THR A 304 8.20 13.96 -0.79
N CYS A 305 8.22 15.22 -0.34
CA CYS A 305 7.08 15.81 0.35
C CYS A 305 6.08 16.37 -0.66
N THR A 306 4.79 16.28 -0.33
CA THR A 306 3.69 16.80 -1.15
C THR A 306 2.88 17.84 -0.36
N PRO A 307 1.91 18.53 -0.98
CA PRO A 307 0.97 19.37 -0.24
C PRO A 307 0.21 18.59 0.84
N GLN A 308 0.01 17.28 0.67
CA GLN A 308 -0.64 16.44 1.66
C GLN A 308 0.24 16.25 2.91
N THR A 309 1.56 16.14 2.76
CA THR A 309 2.52 16.11 3.87
C THR A 309 2.36 17.34 4.78
N LEU A 310 2.18 18.53 4.19
CA LEU A 310 1.95 19.76 4.93
C LEU A 310 0.59 19.79 5.64
N GLN A 311 -0.46 19.22 5.03
CA GLN A 311 -1.76 19.08 5.69
C GLN A 311 -1.69 18.15 6.92
N ARG A 312 -0.97 17.03 6.82
CA ARG A 312 -0.72 16.13 7.97
C ARG A 312 0.05 16.84 9.09
N LEU A 313 1.09 17.61 8.74
CA LEU A 313 1.84 18.42 9.69
C LEU A 313 0.97 19.46 10.40
N ALA A 314 0.08 20.14 9.66
CA ALA A 314 -0.86 21.09 10.23
C ALA A 314 -1.79 20.40 11.25
N TRP A 315 -2.36 19.24 10.88
CA TRP A 315 -3.19 18.45 11.78
C TRP A 315 -2.43 18.03 13.05
N LEU A 316 -1.20 17.52 12.91
CA LEU A 316 -0.37 17.11 14.06
C LEU A 316 -0.11 18.28 15.00
N ARG A 317 0.25 19.46 14.46
CA ARG A 317 0.53 20.66 15.25
C ARG A 317 -0.71 21.18 15.95
N GLU A 318 -1.83 21.25 15.25
CA GLU A 318 -3.10 21.68 15.82
C GLU A 318 -3.54 20.73 16.94
N THR A 319 -3.44 19.42 16.72
CA THR A 319 -3.82 18.41 17.70
C THR A 319 -2.92 18.44 18.95
N VAL A 320 -1.60 18.62 18.80
CA VAL A 320 -0.72 18.87 19.97
C VAL A 320 -1.06 20.21 20.64
N GLY A 321 -1.44 21.22 19.87
CA GLY A 321 -1.81 22.53 20.40
C GLY A 321 -3.09 22.47 21.23
N ALA A 322 -4.16 21.91 20.69
CA ALA A 322 -5.49 21.97 21.26
C ALA A 322 -5.84 20.75 22.12
N ARG A 323 -5.26 19.58 21.83
CA ARG A 323 -5.71 18.27 22.33
C ARG A 323 -4.59 17.42 22.95
N HIS A 324 -3.50 18.03 23.42
CA HIS A 324 -2.38 17.29 24.03
C HIS A 324 -2.78 16.38 25.19
N ALA A 325 -3.70 16.85 26.05
CA ALA A 325 -4.20 16.05 27.17
C ALA A 325 -5.00 14.82 26.67
N ASP A 326 -5.80 14.98 25.62
CA ASP A 326 -6.56 13.88 25.01
C ASP A 326 -5.61 12.87 24.36
N LEU A 327 -4.55 13.32 23.69
CA LEU A 327 -3.52 12.46 23.12
C LEU A 327 -2.83 11.60 24.18
N LEU A 328 -2.55 12.17 25.36
CA LEU A 328 -2.02 11.41 26.50
C LEU A 328 -3.05 10.41 27.04
N ALA A 329 -4.30 10.85 27.23
CA ALA A 329 -5.37 10.00 27.77
C ALA A 329 -5.72 8.84 26.82
N ALA A 330 -5.60 9.05 25.51
CA ALA A 330 -5.82 8.04 24.47
C ALA A 330 -4.61 7.12 24.24
N ASP A 331 -3.50 7.31 24.95
CA ASP A 331 -2.24 6.58 24.76
C ASP A 331 -1.66 6.75 23.34
N ALA A 332 -1.99 7.86 22.66
CA ALA A 332 -1.53 8.16 21.30
C ALA A 332 -0.02 8.44 21.24
N LEU A 333 0.55 8.94 22.34
CA LEU A 333 1.95 9.37 22.43
C LEU A 333 2.88 8.31 23.03
N ALA A 334 2.41 7.07 23.22
CA ALA A 334 3.14 6.00 23.91
C ALA A 334 4.53 5.69 23.29
N HIS A 335 4.69 5.94 21.99
CA HIS A 335 5.92 5.69 21.25
C HIS A 335 6.74 6.96 20.96
N GLU A 336 6.28 8.13 21.40
CA GLU A 336 7.03 9.37 21.24
C GLU A 336 8.17 9.43 22.25
N ARG A 337 9.38 9.77 21.78
CA ARG A 337 10.56 9.87 22.65
C ARG A 337 10.43 10.99 23.67
N ALA A 338 9.77 12.08 23.29
CA ALA A 338 9.53 13.25 24.11
C ALA A 338 8.05 13.66 23.99
N PRO A 339 7.14 13.04 24.77
CA PRO A 339 5.71 13.27 24.64
C PRO A 339 5.26 14.65 25.19
N GLN A 340 6.18 15.47 25.69
CA GLN A 340 5.87 16.80 26.20
C GLN A 340 5.44 17.73 25.06
N ARG A 341 4.37 18.49 25.29
CA ARG A 341 3.76 19.40 24.30
C ARG A 341 4.78 20.29 23.58
N GLY A 342 5.67 20.94 24.33
CA GLY A 342 6.69 21.83 23.76
C GLY A 342 7.68 21.10 22.85
N ALA A 343 8.17 19.93 23.28
CA ALA A 343 9.11 19.13 22.51
C ALA A 343 8.50 18.63 21.18
N LEU A 344 7.24 18.18 21.22
CA LEU A 344 6.50 17.77 20.03
C LEU A 344 6.31 18.94 19.05
N LEU A 345 5.88 20.12 19.54
CA LEU A 345 5.72 21.29 18.69
C LEU A 345 7.05 21.74 18.05
N ASP A 346 8.16 21.64 18.79
CA ASP A 346 9.49 21.96 18.26
C ASP A 346 9.93 20.98 17.18
N GLU A 347 9.66 19.69 17.38
CA GLU A 347 9.93 18.66 16.39
C GLU A 347 9.11 18.89 15.12
N LEU A 348 7.80 19.10 15.26
CA LEU A 348 6.90 19.32 14.12
C LEU A 348 7.25 20.60 13.34
N ARG A 349 7.75 21.65 14.01
CA ARG A 349 8.26 22.85 13.33
C ARG A 349 9.52 22.57 12.49
N ARG A 350 10.44 21.73 12.99
CA ARG A 350 11.62 21.32 12.22
C ARG A 350 11.23 20.46 11.01
N ALA A 351 10.31 19.50 11.22
CA ALA A 351 9.78 18.65 10.17
C ALA A 351 9.08 19.48 9.07
N GLU A 352 8.31 20.50 9.44
CA GLU A 352 7.68 21.41 8.48
C GLU A 352 8.70 22.19 7.64
N ALA A 353 9.76 22.71 8.26
CA ALA A 353 10.82 23.39 7.52
C ALA A 353 11.51 22.47 6.49
N GLN A 354 11.74 21.20 6.86
CA GLN A 354 12.26 20.19 5.93
C GLN A 354 11.27 19.87 4.81
N ALA A 355 10.00 19.65 5.15
CA ALA A 355 8.95 19.29 4.19
C ALA A 355 8.71 20.39 3.14
N ILE A 356 8.86 21.67 3.51
CA ILE A 356 8.83 22.79 2.57
C ILE A 356 10.01 22.73 1.58
N GLY A 357 11.20 22.38 2.06
CA GLY A 357 12.41 22.25 1.23
C GLY A 357 12.37 21.07 0.26
N TRP A 358 11.54 20.06 0.52
CA TRP A 358 11.43 18.83 -0.26
C TRP A 358 10.11 18.68 -1.02
N GLN A 359 9.39 19.79 -1.27
CA GLN A 359 8.15 19.75 -2.04
C GLN A 359 8.40 19.30 -3.48
N VAL A 360 7.70 18.25 -3.91
CA VAL A 360 7.64 17.86 -5.32
C VAL A 360 6.55 18.64 -6.05
N PRO A 361 6.77 19.12 -7.29
CA PRO A 361 5.74 19.79 -8.08
C PRO A 361 4.54 18.86 -8.30
N ARG A 362 3.32 19.40 -8.30
CA ARG A 362 2.13 18.65 -8.72
C ARG A 362 2.30 18.25 -10.19
N GLY A 363 2.43 16.95 -10.43
CA GLY A 363 2.42 16.34 -11.78
C GLY A 363 1.03 16.27 -12.38
#